data_AF-A0A6L3K0B9-F1
#
_entry.id   AF-A0A6L3K0B9-F1
#
_cell.length_a   1.000
_cell.length_b   1.000
_cell.length_c   1.000
_cell.angle_alpha   90.00
_cell.angle_beta   90.00
_cell.angle_gamma   90.00
#
_symmetry.space_group_name_H-M   'P 1'
#
loop_
_entity.id
_entity.type
_entity.pdbx_description
1 polymer ?
#
loop_
_entity_poly.entity_id
_entity_poly.type
_entity_poly.pdbx_seq_one_letter_code
_entity_poly.pdbx_strand_id
1 'polypeptide(L)'
;MLWYGFMTEDDKMHINQYIINRLKEEDIKEYTCVELIMNSIRKDTIICNPGIPGSGILATNLSQESNTTILEYSNMLVCIYSNIKYKDYDGKLYRDRIK
;
A
#
# COMPACT_ATOMS: atom_id res chain seq x y z
N MET A 1 6.30 12.09 -6.24
CA MET A 1 5.42 11.17 -5.48
C MET A 1 4.60 10.39 -6.48
N LEU A 2 4.56 9.07 -6.33
CA LEU A 2 3.80 8.15 -7.16
C LEU A 2 2.75 7.46 -6.30
N TRP A 3 1.52 7.40 -6.79
CA TRP A 3 0.47 6.53 -6.23
C TRP A 3 0.24 5.37 -7.20
N TYR A 4 -0.02 4.19 -6.66
CA TYR A 4 -0.34 3.00 -7.43
C TYR A 4 -1.35 2.13 -6.70
N GLY A 5 -2.11 1.34 -7.45
CA GLY A 5 -3.09 0.39 -6.94
C GLY A 5 -2.84 -1.02 -7.45
N PHE A 6 -3.31 -2.01 -6.71
CA PHE A 6 -3.26 -3.43 -7.07
C PHE A 6 -4.53 -4.15 -6.61
N MET A 7 -4.93 -5.17 -7.38
CA MET A 7 -6.17 -5.91 -7.13
C MET A 7 -5.93 -7.20 -6.34
N THR A 8 -4.74 -7.78 -6.48
CA THR A 8 -4.36 -9.08 -5.90
C THR A 8 -2.98 -9.01 -5.25
N GLU A 9 -2.61 -10.01 -4.46
CA GLU A 9 -1.25 -10.09 -3.88
C GLU A 9 -0.20 -10.38 -4.97
N ASP A 10 -0.56 -11.10 -6.03
CA ASP A 10 0.33 -11.33 -7.16
C ASP A 10 0.61 -10.02 -7.92
N ASP A 11 -0.40 -9.17 -8.13
CA ASP A 11 -0.21 -7.81 -8.69
C ASP A 11 0.73 -6.97 -7.81
N LYS A 12 0.51 -6.99 -6.49
CA LYS A 12 1.36 -6.31 -5.51
C LYS A 12 2.80 -6.81 -5.60
N MET A 13 3.01 -8.12 -5.62
CA MET A 13 4.34 -8.71 -5.72
C MET A 13 5.05 -8.27 -7.00
N HIS A 14 4.35 -8.27 -8.12
CA HIS A 14 4.90 -7.83 -9.40
C HIS A 14 5.30 -6.35 -9.38
N ILE A 15 4.41 -5.48 -8.88
CA ILE A 15 4.67 -4.04 -8.76
C ILE A 15 5.83 -3.77 -7.80
N ASN A 16 5.86 -4.43 -6.64
CA ASN A 16 6.90 -4.22 -5.64
C ASN A 16 8.26 -4.68 -6.15
N GLN A 17 8.34 -5.81 -6.86
CA GLN A 17 9.56 -6.24 -7.53
C GLN A 17 10.03 -5.21 -8.56
N TYR A 18 9.11 -4.69 -9.37
CA TYR A 18 9.43 -3.65 -10.36
C TYR A 18 9.97 -2.38 -9.68
N ILE A 19 9.32 -1.91 -8.63
CA ILE A 19 9.74 -0.72 -7.85
C ILE A 19 11.14 -0.95 -7.25
N ILE A 20 11.37 -2.07 -6.57
CA ILE A 20 12.68 -2.39 -5.95
C ILE A 20 13.78 -2.41 -7.01
N ASN A 21 13.55 -3.08 -8.15
CA ASN A 21 14.53 -3.17 -9.22
C ASN A 21 14.87 -1.79 -9.78
N ARG A 22 13.86 -0.94 -10.02
CA ARG A 22 14.08 0.42 -10.55
C ARG A 22 14.78 1.34 -9.54
N LEU A 23 14.41 1.29 -8.26
CA LEU A 23 15.09 2.05 -7.22
C LEU A 23 16.57 1.66 -7.12
N LYS A 24 16.87 0.37 -7.25
CA LYS A 24 18.25 -0.15 -7.23
C LYS A 24 19.03 0.24 -8.49
N GLU A 25 18.44 0.14 -9.67
CA GLU A 25 19.07 0.52 -10.95
C GLU A 25 19.47 2.00 -10.97
N GLU A 26 18.63 2.87 -10.39
CA GLU A 26 18.84 4.32 -10.34
C GLU A 26 19.59 4.80 -9.08
N ASP A 27 20.12 3.89 -8.25
CA ASP A 27 20.80 4.17 -6.96
C ASP A 27 19.98 5.06 -5.98
N ILE A 28 18.65 4.94 -5.99
CA ILE A 28 17.76 5.69 -5.10
C ILE A 28 17.66 4.96 -3.75
N LYS A 29 18.34 5.50 -2.74
CA LYS A 29 18.41 4.93 -1.38
C LYS A 29 17.36 5.47 -0.42
N GLU A 30 16.99 6.74 -0.58
CA GLU A 30 16.06 7.43 0.31
C GLU A 30 14.67 7.54 -0.31
N TYR A 31 13.78 6.67 0.16
CA TYR A 31 12.38 6.69 -0.23
C TYR A 31 11.49 6.28 0.95
N THR A 32 10.26 6.79 0.92
CA THR A 32 9.16 6.36 1.78
C THR A 32 8.16 5.61 0.93
N CYS A 33 7.90 4.37 1.30
CA CYS A 33 6.84 3.57 0.70
C CYS A 33 5.87 3.09 1.78
N VAL A 34 4.59 3.35 1.57
CA VAL A 34 3.51 2.89 2.45
C VAL A 34 2.41 2.32 1.60
N GLU A 35 1.99 1.10 1.93
CA GLU A 35 0.87 0.43 1.30
C GLU A 35 -0.25 0.25 2.32
N LEU A 36 -1.49 0.53 1.91
CA LEU A 36 -2.70 0.22 2.67
C LEU A 36 -3.49 -0.83 1.88
N ILE A 37 -3.81 -1.93 2.55
CA ILE A 37 -4.28 -3.14 1.91
C ILE A 37 -5.48 -3.65 2.68
N MET A 38 -6.56 -3.96 1.96
CA MET A 38 -7.75 -4.56 2.54
C MET A 38 -7.46 -6.03 2.92
N ASN A 39 -7.90 -6.44 4.10
CA ASN A 39 -7.81 -7.84 4.58
C ASN A 39 -8.50 -8.85 3.63
N SER A 40 -9.43 -8.39 2.81
CA SER A 40 -10.13 -9.19 1.82
C SER A 40 -9.31 -9.45 0.55
N ILE A 41 -8.11 -8.86 0.39
CA ILE A 41 -7.23 -9.15 -0.74
C ILE A 41 -6.87 -10.64 -0.76
N ARG A 42 -6.72 -11.19 -1.96
CA ARG A 42 -6.31 -12.58 -2.17
C ARG A 42 -5.19 -12.65 -3.17
N LYS A 43 -4.54 -13.81 -3.21
CA LYS A 43 -3.39 -14.07 -4.04
C LYS A 43 -3.60 -13.72 -5.51
N ASP A 44 -4.64 -14.25 -6.11
CA ASP A 44 -4.84 -14.31 -7.57
C ASP A 44 -6.28 -13.98 -8.03
N THR A 45 -7.18 -13.66 -7.09
CA THR A 45 -8.61 -13.55 -7.36
C THR A 45 -9.25 -12.37 -6.62
N ILE A 46 -10.27 -11.77 -7.23
CA ILE A 46 -11.06 -10.68 -6.62
C ILE A 46 -12.38 -11.27 -6.13
N ILE A 47 -12.47 -11.56 -4.82
CA ILE A 47 -13.70 -12.11 -4.22
C ILE A 47 -14.79 -11.04 -4.10
N CYS A 48 -14.38 -9.81 -3.80
CA CYS A 48 -15.25 -8.65 -3.70
C CYS A 48 -14.49 -7.44 -4.25
N ASN A 49 -15.11 -6.66 -5.14
CA ASN A 49 -14.46 -5.51 -5.77
C ASN A 49 -14.94 -4.20 -5.12
N PRO A 50 -14.18 -3.63 -4.17
CA PRO A 50 -14.44 -2.31 -3.59
C PRO A 50 -13.95 -1.15 -4.48
N GLY A 51 -13.44 -1.43 -5.69
CA GLY A 51 -12.71 -0.51 -6.54
C GLY A 51 -11.24 -0.89 -6.60
N ILE A 52 -10.47 -0.52 -5.59
CA ILE A 52 -9.03 -0.82 -5.46
C ILE A 52 -8.76 -1.38 -4.06
N PRO A 53 -8.53 -2.70 -3.91
CA PRO A 53 -8.38 -3.35 -2.61
C PRO A 53 -7.01 -3.12 -1.96
N GLY A 54 -5.98 -2.73 -2.71
CA GLY A 54 -4.71 -2.31 -2.14
C GLY A 54 -4.09 -1.18 -2.93
N SER A 55 -3.46 -0.24 -2.23
CA SER A 55 -2.78 0.88 -2.86
C SER A 55 -1.56 1.32 -2.07
N GLY A 56 -0.60 1.90 -2.77
CA GLY A 56 0.63 2.39 -2.18
C GLY A 56 0.97 3.80 -2.64
N ILE A 57 1.74 4.50 -1.81
CA ILE A 57 2.46 5.71 -2.18
C ILE A 57 3.96 5.46 -2.09
N LEU A 58 4.69 5.92 -3.11
CA LEU A 58 6.14 5.96 -3.16
C LEU A 58 6.59 7.41 -3.33
N ALA A 59 7.43 7.88 -2.42
CA ALA A 59 7.97 9.23 -2.47
C ALA A 59 9.46 9.23 -2.14
N THR A 60 10.22 10.06 -2.84
CA THR A 60 11.66 10.30 -2.62
C THR A 60 11.84 11.76 -2.23
N ASN A 61 12.99 12.08 -1.63
CA ASN A 61 13.39 13.47 -1.29
C ASN A 61 12.37 14.22 -0.41
N LEU A 62 11.69 13.50 0.49
CA LEU A 62 10.80 14.08 1.47
C LEU A 62 11.56 14.48 2.73
N SER A 63 11.08 15.54 3.41
CA SER A 63 11.57 15.86 4.75
C SER A 63 11.24 14.72 5.73
N GLN A 64 12.03 14.61 6.80
CA GLN A 64 11.77 13.67 7.89
C GLN A 64 10.37 13.87 8.50
N GLU A 65 9.93 15.13 8.62
CA GLU A 65 8.59 15.48 9.07
C GLU A 65 7.53 14.88 8.14
N SER A 66 7.67 15.08 6.82
CA SER A 66 6.73 14.53 5.83
C SER A 66 6.67 13.00 5.90
N ASN A 67 7.82 12.34 6.04
CA ASN A 67 7.88 10.88 6.18
C ASN A 67 7.14 10.41 7.43
N THR A 68 7.33 11.09 8.56
CA THR A 68 6.66 10.77 9.83
C THR A 68 5.15 10.97 9.72
N THR A 69 4.72 12.11 9.19
CA THR A 69 3.30 12.45 8.98
C THR A 69 2.59 11.43 8.09
N ILE A 70 3.24 10.97 7.00
CA ILE A 70 2.70 9.91 6.14
C ILE A 70 2.47 8.62 6.94
N LEU A 71 3.42 8.24 7.80
CA LEU A 71 3.29 7.04 8.63
C LEU A 71 2.16 7.19 9.67
N GLU A 72 2.01 8.36 10.27
CA GLU A 72 0.94 8.65 11.23
C GLU A 72 -0.43 8.59 10.55
N TYR A 73 -0.61 9.25 9.41
CA TYR A 73 -1.87 9.18 8.67
C TYR A 73 -2.21 7.77 8.20
N SER A 74 -1.23 7.00 7.77
CA SER A 74 -1.47 5.59 7.43
C SER A 74 -1.96 4.77 8.63
N ASN A 75 -1.44 5.02 9.84
CA ASN A 75 -1.95 4.40 11.06
C ASN A 75 -3.39 4.86 11.37
N MET A 76 -3.66 6.16 11.24
CA MET A 76 -5.01 6.69 11.46
C MET A 76 -6.04 6.06 10.52
N LEU A 77 -5.69 5.88 9.25
CA LEU A 77 -6.55 5.21 8.27
C LEU A 77 -6.81 3.74 8.65
N VAL A 78 -5.79 3.00 9.09
CA VAL A 78 -5.97 1.63 9.61
C VAL A 78 -6.95 1.63 10.80
N CYS A 79 -6.82 2.58 11.73
CA CYS A 79 -7.73 2.71 12.87
C CYS A 79 -9.17 3.03 12.44
N ILE A 80 -9.37 3.95 11.50
CA ILE A 80 -10.70 4.31 10.97
C ILE A 80 -11.39 3.09 10.35
N TYR A 81 -10.63 2.23 9.66
CA TYR A 81 -11.16 1.05 8.99
C TYR A 81 -11.26 -0.20 9.88
N SER A 82 -10.89 -0.11 11.17
CA SER A 82 -10.75 -1.26 12.08
C SER A 82 -12.02 -2.11 12.28
N ASN A 83 -13.21 -1.54 12.03
CA ASN A 83 -14.51 -2.20 12.18
C ASN A 83 -15.40 -2.10 10.94
N ILE A 84 -14.81 -1.85 9.77
CA ILE A 84 -15.56 -1.66 8.52
C ILE A 84 -15.79 -3.00 7.80
N LYS A 85 -16.95 -3.12 7.18
CA LYS A 85 -17.29 -4.18 6.22
C LYS A 85 -17.71 -3.58 4.89
N TYR A 86 -17.46 -4.30 3.80
CA TYR A 86 -17.96 -3.96 2.48
C TYR A 86 -18.72 -5.16 1.90
N LYS A 87 -20.03 -5.02 1.68
CA LYS A 87 -20.91 -6.12 1.22
C LYS A 87 -20.71 -7.41 2.03
N ASP A 88 -20.67 -7.28 3.36
CA ASP A 88 -20.43 -8.35 4.34
C ASP A 88 -19.01 -8.95 4.38
N TYR A 89 -18.12 -8.56 3.48
CA TYR A 89 -16.70 -8.94 3.53
C TYR A 89 -15.90 -8.07 4.50
N ASP A 90 -14.78 -8.62 4.99
CA ASP A 90 -13.83 -7.88 5.83
C ASP A 90 -13.29 -6.66 5.05
N GLY A 91 -13.65 -5.47 5.54
CA GLY A 91 -13.25 -4.17 4.99
C GLY A 91 -12.09 -3.52 5.73
N LYS A 92 -11.48 -4.21 6.69
CA LYS A 92 -10.35 -3.69 7.46
C LYS A 92 -9.14 -3.49 6.57
N LEU A 93 -8.34 -2.49 6.93
CA LEU A 93 -7.05 -2.22 6.31
C LEU A 93 -5.93 -2.70 7.22
N TYR A 94 -4.85 -3.17 6.61
CA TYR A 94 -3.55 -3.25 7.24
C TYR A 94 -2.54 -2.44 6.44
N ARG A 95 -1.49 -1.99 7.12
CA ARG A 95 -0.37 -1.29 6.49
C ARG A 95 0.74 -2.28 6.19
N ASP A 96 1.29 -2.20 5.00
CA ASP A 96 2.52 -2.89 4.62
C ASP A 96 3.56 -1.90 4.06
N ARG A 97 4.77 -2.41 3.83
CA ARG A 97 5.87 -1.69 3.19
C ARG A 97 6.59 -2.61 2.23
N ILE A 98 7.12 -2.03 1.16
CA ILE A 98 8.11 -2.68 0.31
C ILE A 98 9.33 -3.02 1.19
N LYS A 99 9.76 -4.27 1.16
CA LYS A 99 10.94 -4.77 1.88
C LYS A 99 12.18 -4.71 1.01
#